data_AF-A0A2D8PC01-F1
#
_entry.id   AF-A0A2D8PC01-F1
#
_cell.length_a   1.000
_cell.length_b   1.000
_cell.length_c   1.000
_cell.angle_alpha   90.00
_cell.angle_beta   90.00
_cell.angle_gamma   90.00
#
_symmetry.space_group_name_H-M   'P 1'
#
loop_
_entity.id
_entity.type
_entity.pdbx_description
1 polymer ?
#
loop_
_entity_poly.entity_id
_entity_poly.type
_entity_poly.pdbx_seq_one_letter_code
_entity_poly.pdbx_strand_id
1 'polypeptide(L)'
;MTALTRQIVAIARPGVVWAVHFIAIYALISAACAARALIGHPTLLIAGAVVTVLGVALCLWSVAAPRTGEDGDLRPAAFWSGLIFALAILANASALFFFQSCGG
;
A
#
# COMPACT_ATOMS: atom_id res chain seq x y z
N MET A 1 2.86 20.34 -15.39
CA MET A 1 2.05 19.12 -15.58
C MET A 1 0.72 19.50 -16.20
N THR A 2 0.28 18.80 -17.25
CA THR A 2 -1.04 18.99 -17.85
C THR A 2 -2.14 18.35 -16.97
N ALA A 3 -3.41 18.66 -17.24
CA ALA A 3 -4.55 18.02 -16.57
C ALA A 3 -4.55 16.49 -16.78
N LEU A 4 -4.34 16.03 -18.01
CA LEU A 4 -4.24 14.61 -18.32
C LEU A 4 -3.14 13.90 -17.52
N THR A 5 -1.95 14.49 -17.41
CA THR A 5 -0.86 13.92 -16.60
C THR A 5 -1.26 13.80 -15.12
N ARG A 6 -1.94 14.80 -14.56
CA ARG A 6 -2.42 14.76 -13.17
C ARG A 6 -3.45 13.67 -12.92
N GLN A 7 -4.35 13.43 -13.88
CA GLN A 7 -5.33 12.35 -13.80
C GLN A 7 -4.66 10.96 -13.91
N ILE A 8 -3.72 10.80 -14.85
CA ILE A 8 -2.95 9.54 -14.98
C ILE A 8 -2.16 9.25 -13.70
N VAL A 9 -1.48 10.25 -13.13
CA VAL A 9 -0.75 10.10 -11.86
C VAL A 9 -1.70 9.72 -10.72
N ALA A 10 -2.93 10.24 -10.71
CA ALA A 10 -3.95 9.85 -9.73
C ALA A 10 -4.26 8.35 -9.76
N ILE A 11 -4.33 7.79 -10.96
CA ILE A 11 -4.68 6.38 -11.20
C ILE A 11 -3.47 5.48 -10.91
N ALA A 12 -2.27 5.91 -11.31
CA ALA A 12 -1.05 5.11 -11.19
C ALA A 12 -0.47 5.12 -9.75
N ARG A 13 -0.62 6.23 -9.01
CA ARG A 13 -0.05 6.39 -7.67
C ARG A 13 -0.46 5.28 -6.69
N PRO A 14 -1.75 4.88 -6.57
CA PRO A 14 -2.15 3.75 -5.72
C PRO A 14 -1.39 2.46 -6.03
N GLY A 15 -1.13 2.16 -7.31
CA GLY A 15 -0.35 0.98 -7.71
C GLY A 15 1.11 1.05 -7.27
N VAL A 16 1.74 2.23 -7.38
CA VAL A 16 3.11 2.44 -6.87
C VAL A 16 3.16 2.30 -5.35
N VAL A 17 2.17 2.86 -4.65
CA VAL A 17 2.06 2.76 -3.18
C VAL A 17 1.93 1.30 -2.75
N TRP A 18 1.08 0.52 -3.42
CA TRP A 18 0.96 -0.91 -3.18
C TRP A 18 2.27 -1.67 -3.43
N ALA A 19 2.98 -1.39 -4.52
CA ALA A 19 4.26 -2.04 -4.81
C ALA A 19 5.32 -1.76 -3.73
N VAL A 20 5.41 -0.51 -3.27
CA VAL A 20 6.30 -0.12 -2.17
C VAL A 20 5.91 -0.82 -0.87
N HIS A 21 4.60 -0.87 -0.55
CA HIS A 21 4.10 -1.61 0.61
C HIS A 21 4.46 -3.10 0.54
N PHE A 22 4.25 -3.76 -0.60
CA PHE A 22 4.59 -5.16 -0.79
C PHE A 22 6.08 -5.43 -0.54
N ILE A 23 6.96 -4.61 -1.12
CA ILE A 23 8.40 -4.70 -0.90
C ILE A 23 8.75 -4.52 0.58
N ALA A 24 8.14 -3.54 1.26
CA ALA A 24 8.38 -3.29 2.67
C ALA A 24 7.96 -4.48 3.55
N ILE A 25 6.76 -5.02 3.35
CA ILE A 25 6.29 -6.22 4.07
C ILE A 25 7.21 -7.41 3.83
N TYR A 26 7.58 -7.65 2.58
CA TYR A 26 8.50 -8.74 2.22
C TYR A 26 9.87 -8.59 2.90
N ALA A 27 10.41 -7.38 2.92
CA ALA A 27 11.68 -7.07 3.58
C ALA A 27 11.60 -7.26 5.10
N LEU A 28 10.49 -6.83 5.73
CA LEU A 28 10.27 -7.02 7.16
C LEU A 28 10.17 -8.50 7.54
N ILE A 29 9.38 -9.29 6.78
CA ILE A 29 9.27 -10.74 6.98
C ILE A 29 10.64 -11.39 6.81
N SER A 30 11.36 -11.03 5.74
CA SER A 30 12.72 -11.55 5.48
C SER A 30 13.70 -11.21 6.62
N ALA A 31 13.62 -10.01 7.20
CA ALA A 31 14.45 -9.59 8.32
C ALA A 31 14.13 -10.35 9.62
N ALA A 32 12.85 -10.64 9.86
CA ALA A 32 12.39 -11.42 11.02
C ALA A 32 12.75 -12.91 10.90
N CYS A 33 12.72 -13.45 9.67
CA CYS A 33 12.93 -14.86 9.38
C CYS A 33 14.36 -15.24 8.96
N ALA A 34 15.26 -14.26 8.85
CA ALA A 34 16.67 -14.55 8.60
C ALA A 34 17.28 -15.36 9.75
N ALA A 35 18.33 -16.16 9.46
CA ALA A 35 19.01 -16.99 10.46
C ALA A 35 19.57 -16.21 11.68
N ARG A 36 19.80 -14.90 11.52
CA ARG A 36 20.28 -14.00 12.57
C ARG A 36 19.15 -13.21 13.25
N ALA A 37 17.90 -13.38 12.81
CA ALA A 37 16.70 -12.69 13.26
C ALA A 37 16.95 -11.22 13.64
N LEU A 38 17.15 -10.36 12.63
CA LEU A 38 17.50 -8.94 12.85
C LEU A 38 16.43 -8.20 13.66
N ILE A 39 15.18 -8.66 13.58
CA ILE A 39 14.05 -8.13 14.33
C ILE A 39 13.19 -9.26 14.89
N GLY A 40 12.55 -9.02 16.05
CA GLY A 40 11.56 -9.94 16.61
C GLY A 40 10.17 -9.77 15.99
N HIS A 41 9.30 -10.76 16.22
CA HIS A 41 7.91 -10.74 15.76
C HIS A 41 7.10 -9.50 16.21
N PRO A 42 7.27 -8.98 17.45
CA PRO A 42 6.58 -7.73 17.83
C PRO A 42 6.96 -6.53 16.95
N THR A 43 8.25 -6.39 16.62
CA THR A 43 8.74 -5.32 15.73
C THR A 43 8.22 -5.49 14.31
N LEU A 44 8.18 -6.72 13.80
CA LEU A 44 7.56 -7.06 12.51
C LEU A 44 6.11 -6.59 12.47
N LEU A 45 5.30 -6.91 13.49
CA LEU A 45 3.89 -6.53 13.54
C LEU A 45 3.69 -5.02 13.63
N ILE A 46 4.47 -4.33 14.48
CA ILE A 46 4.36 -2.87 14.64
C ILE A 46 4.75 -2.17 13.33
N ALA A 47 5.93 -2.51 12.77
CA ALA A 47 6.39 -1.90 11.53
C ALA A 47 5.46 -2.23 10.36
N GLY A 48 5.00 -3.48 10.27
CA GLY A 48 4.03 -3.96 9.28
C GLY A 48 2.69 -3.21 9.36
N ALA A 49 2.16 -3.01 10.56
CA ALA A 49 0.95 -2.23 10.79
C ALA A 49 1.12 -0.78 10.36
N VAL A 50 2.23 -0.14 10.73
CA VAL A 50 2.54 1.25 10.35
C VAL A 50 2.60 1.42 8.83
N VAL A 51 3.38 0.59 8.12
CA VAL A 51 3.48 0.71 6.66
C VAL A 51 2.16 0.40 5.96
N THR A 52 1.34 -0.49 6.52
CA THR A 52 0.01 -0.82 6.00
C THR A 52 -0.94 0.35 6.15
N VAL A 53 -1.02 0.97 7.34
CA VAL A 53 -1.86 2.15 7.58
C VAL A 53 -1.46 3.30 6.66
N LEU A 54 -0.15 3.55 6.52
CA LEU A 54 0.35 4.58 5.60
C LEU A 54 0.02 4.26 4.14
N GLY A 55 0.20 3.01 3.71
CA GLY A 55 -0.15 2.58 2.35
C GLY A 55 -1.62 2.78 2.03
N VAL A 56 -2.53 2.32 2.91
CA VAL A 56 -3.98 2.51 2.76
C VAL A 56 -4.33 3.99 2.72
N ALA A 57 -3.81 4.79 3.66
CA ALA A 57 -4.05 6.23 3.69
C ALA A 57 -3.59 6.92 2.40
N LEU A 58 -2.43 6.55 1.86
CA LEU A 58 -1.90 7.11 0.61
C LEU A 58 -2.70 6.73 -0.64
N CYS A 59 -3.28 5.51 -0.67
CA CYS A 59 -4.21 5.07 -1.70
C CYS A 59 -5.52 5.85 -1.63
N LEU A 60 -6.12 5.95 -0.44
CA LEU A 60 -7.40 6.64 -0.22
C LEU A 60 -7.29 8.17 -0.32
N TRP A 61 -6.11 8.74 -0.05
CA TRP A 61 -5.86 10.17 -0.26
C TRP A 61 -6.11 10.59 -1.72
N SER A 62 -5.77 9.71 -2.67
CA SER A 62 -6.00 9.94 -4.09
C SER A 62 -7.49 9.99 -4.45
N VAL A 63 -8.34 9.46 -3.57
CA VAL A 63 -9.80 9.41 -3.67
C VAL A 63 -10.47 10.62 -3.02
N ALA A 64 -9.96 11.07 -1.87
CA ALA A 64 -10.59 12.11 -1.05
C ALA A 64 -10.16 13.54 -1.40
N ALA A 65 -8.98 13.74 -2.01
CA ALA A 65 -8.48 15.09 -2.32
C ALA A 65 -9.34 15.78 -3.41
N PRO A 66 -9.92 16.98 -3.14
CA PRO A 66 -10.67 17.73 -4.14
C PRO A 66 -9.79 18.12 -5.32
N ARG A 67 -10.18 17.71 -6.53
CA ARG A 67 -9.53 18.17 -7.77
C ARG A 67 -10.27 19.38 -8.31
N THR A 68 -9.76 20.57 -8.04
CA THR A 68 -10.29 21.82 -8.58
C THR A 68 -9.96 21.92 -10.08
N GLY A 69 -10.97 21.89 -10.94
CA GLY A 69 -10.86 22.28 -12.35
C GLY A 69 -10.49 21.19 -13.37
N GLU A 70 -10.73 19.90 -13.08
CA GLU A 70 -10.48 18.80 -14.04
C GLU A 70 -11.80 18.21 -14.56
N ASP A 71 -11.93 18.13 -15.90
CA ASP A 71 -13.03 17.45 -16.60
C ASP A 71 -13.18 16.00 -16.08
N GLY A 72 -14.40 15.65 -15.70
CA GLY A 72 -14.71 14.55 -14.78
C GLY A 72 -14.52 13.11 -15.27
N ASP A 73 -14.02 12.89 -16.49
CA ASP A 73 -14.06 11.57 -17.14
C ASP A 73 -13.20 10.49 -16.45
N LEU A 74 -12.04 10.86 -15.91
CA LEU A 74 -11.13 9.89 -15.25
C LEU A 74 -11.30 9.82 -13.71
N ARG A 75 -12.24 10.59 -13.16
CA ARG A 75 -12.47 10.65 -11.71
C ARG A 75 -12.98 9.32 -11.12
N PRO A 76 -13.92 8.59 -11.76
CA PRO A 76 -14.33 7.26 -11.30
C PRO A 76 -13.17 6.25 -11.36
N ALA A 77 -12.33 6.32 -12.38
CA ALA A 77 -11.18 5.43 -12.51
C ALA A 77 -10.15 5.63 -11.38
N ALA A 78 -9.88 6.89 -10.99
CA ALA A 78 -9.02 7.20 -9.86
C ALA A 78 -9.60 6.71 -8.52
N PHE A 79 -10.92 6.85 -8.33
CA PHE A 79 -11.62 6.32 -7.15
C PHE A 79 -11.45 4.80 -7.03
N TRP A 80 -11.78 4.07 -8.11
CA TRP A 80 -11.71 2.61 -8.12
C TRP A 80 -10.27 2.10 -8.00
N SER A 81 -9.30 2.76 -8.64
CA SER A 81 -7.88 2.42 -8.47
C SER A 81 -7.45 2.54 -7.00
N GLY A 82 -7.79 3.65 -6.34
CA GLY A 82 -7.49 3.86 -4.92
C GLY A 82 -8.09 2.77 -4.03
N LEU A 83 -9.35 2.40 -4.28
CA LEU A 83 -10.04 1.35 -3.51
C LEU A 83 -9.42 -0.04 -3.74
N ILE A 84 -9.18 -0.42 -4.99
CA ILE A 84 -8.61 -1.73 -5.35
C ILE A 84 -7.24 -1.91 -4.70
N PHE A 85 -6.34 -0.92 -4.81
CA PHE A 85 -5.01 -1.03 -4.23
C PHE A 85 -5.00 -0.92 -2.70
N ALA A 86 -5.95 -0.20 -2.10
CA ALA A 86 -6.14 -0.22 -0.64
C ALA A 86 -6.54 -1.63 -0.16
N LEU A 87 -7.47 -2.29 -0.85
CA LEU A 87 -7.85 -3.68 -0.56
C LEU A 87 -6.68 -4.65 -0.77
N ALA A 88 -5.90 -4.45 -1.83
CA ALA A 88 -4.70 -5.26 -2.09
C ALA A 88 -3.65 -5.11 -0.97
N ILE A 89 -3.45 -3.91 -0.42
CA ILE A 89 -2.57 -3.67 0.73
C ILE A 89 -3.07 -4.43 1.97
N LEU A 90 -4.37 -4.38 2.25
CA LEU A 90 -4.95 -5.12 3.38
C LEU A 90 -4.81 -6.64 3.20
N ALA A 91 -5.05 -7.13 1.98
CA ALA A 91 -4.85 -8.54 1.64
C ALA A 91 -3.38 -8.96 1.84
N ASN A 92 -2.41 -8.16 1.39
CA ASN A 92 -0.98 -8.40 1.63
C ASN A 92 -0.64 -8.43 3.13
N ALA A 93 -1.17 -7.48 3.90
CA ALA A 93 -0.91 -7.40 5.33
C ALA A 93 -1.49 -8.58 6.11
N SER A 94 -2.53 -9.24 5.58
CA SER A 94 -3.10 -10.46 6.20
C SER A 94 -2.07 -11.59 6.35
N ALA A 95 -1.04 -11.63 5.48
CA ALA A 95 0.04 -12.60 5.58
C ALA A 95 0.80 -12.52 6.91
N LEU A 96 0.88 -11.34 7.54
CA LEU A 96 1.52 -11.16 8.84
C LEU A 96 0.78 -11.88 9.98
N PHE A 97 -0.54 -12.11 9.81
CA PHE A 97 -1.38 -12.78 10.79
C PHE A 97 -1.52 -14.27 10.51
N PHE A 98 -1.56 -14.67 9.23
CA PHE A 98 -1.68 -16.07 8.86
C PHE A 98 -0.34 -16.84 8.96
N PHE A 99 0.79 -16.18 8.70
CA PHE A 99 2.11 -16.80 8.78
C PHE A 99 2.84 -16.32 10.05
N GLN A 100 2.48 -16.94 11.18
CA GLN A 100 3.05 -16.65 12.50
C GLN A 100 4.45 -17.26 12.70
N SER A 101 4.86 -18.20 11.83
CA SER A 101 6.15 -18.88 11.87
C SER A 101 6.93 -18.70 10.58
N CYS A 102 8.26 -18.65 10.70
CA CYS A 102 9.19 -18.56 9.58
C CYS A 102 9.45 -19.92 8.89
N GLY A 103 8.85 -21.00 9.38
CA GLY A 103 8.75 -22.29 8.71
C GLY A 103 7.31 -22.50 8.27
N GLY A 104 7.12 -22.81 6.99
CA GLY A 104 5.83 -23.22 6.44
C GLY A 104 5.35 -24.56 6.99
#